data_AF-A0A7K2FP07-F1
#
_entry.id   AF-A0A7K2FP07-F1
#
_cell.length_a   1.000
_cell.length_b   1.000
_cell.length_c   1.000
_cell.angle_alpha   90.00
_cell.angle_beta   90.00
_cell.angle_gamma   90.00
#
_symmetry.space_group_name_H-M   'P 1'
#
loop_
_entity.id
_entity.type
_entity.pdbx_description
1 polymer ?
#
loop_
_entity_poly.entity_id
_entity_poly.type
_entity_poly.pdbx_seq_one_letter_code
_entity_poly.pdbx_strand_id
1 'polypeptide(L)'
;MDEELRLLTERLRQESRGAAACERLLETEDHDELAQVLTAPGQPLWARELAAFRLGSAGDRRAFESLVLLLNHRDPPRCAAAATALARL
;
A
#
# COMPACT_ATOMS: atom_id res chain seq x y z
N MET A 1 -9.87 9.95 7.46
CA MET A 1 -8.49 9.43 7.42
C MET A 1 -8.46 7.97 7.85
N ASP A 2 -9.01 7.63 9.02
CA ASP A 2 -8.95 6.27 9.57
C ASP A 2 -9.82 5.23 8.86
N GLU A 3 -10.92 5.64 8.23
CA GLU A 3 -11.86 4.70 7.59
C GLU A 3 -11.30 4.09 6.30
N GLU A 4 -10.63 4.88 5.45
CA GLU A 4 -10.00 4.36 4.22
C GLU A 4 -8.88 3.38 4.54
N LEU A 5 -8.07 3.70 5.56
CA LEU A 5 -7.02 2.81 6.04
C LEU A 5 -7.65 1.53 6.61
N ARG A 6 -8.74 1.61 7.37
CA ARG A 6 -9.43 0.43 7.90
C ARG A 6 -9.95 -0.47 6.78
N LEU A 7 -10.65 0.09 5.79
CA LEU A 7 -11.17 -0.67 4.64
C LEU A 7 -10.06 -1.29 3.79
N LEU A 8 -8.97 -0.54 3.55
CA LEU A 8 -7.78 -1.06 2.86
C LEU A 8 -7.19 -2.23 3.62
N THR A 9 -6.93 -2.09 4.92
CA THR A 9 -6.27 -3.11 5.73
C THR A 9 -7.12 -4.37 5.91
N GLU A 10 -8.43 -4.25 6.06
CA GLU A 10 -9.35 -5.40 6.11
C GLU A 10 -9.32 -6.22 4.82
N ARG A 11 -9.37 -5.55 3.66
CA ARG A 11 -9.27 -6.24 2.37
C ARG A 11 -7.89 -6.88 2.17
N LEU A 12 -6.81 -6.18 2.51
CA LEU A 12 -5.45 -6.71 2.35
C LEU A 12 -5.20 -7.93 3.25
N ARG A 13 -5.78 -7.99 4.45
CA ARG A 13 -5.75 -9.19 5.29
C ARG A 13 -6.39 -10.40 4.62
N GLN A 14 -7.50 -10.21 3.91
CA GLN A 14 -8.15 -11.27 3.14
C GLN A 14 -7.28 -11.70 1.94
N GLU A 15 -6.71 -10.74 1.20
CA GLU A 15 -5.85 -11.01 0.03
C GLU A 15 -4.53 -11.68 0.41
N SER A 16 -3.97 -11.34 1.57
CA SER A 16 -2.78 -11.98 2.12
C SER A 16 -3.02 -13.39 2.65
N ARG A 17 -4.29 -13.82 2.74
CA ARG A 17 -4.71 -15.09 3.37
C ARG A 17 -4.18 -15.25 4.80
N GLY A 18 -4.11 -14.14 5.55
CA GLY A 18 -3.60 -14.14 6.92
C GLY A 18 -2.09 -14.33 7.04
N ALA A 19 -1.31 -14.01 6.00
CA ALA A 19 0.14 -14.11 6.06
C ALA A 19 0.70 -13.20 7.17
N ALA A 20 1.61 -13.72 8.00
CA ALA A 20 2.30 -12.94 9.03
C ALA A 20 3.03 -11.70 8.46
N ALA A 21 3.42 -11.76 7.19
CA ALA A 21 4.00 -10.62 6.48
C ALA A 21 3.05 -9.41 6.39
N CYS A 22 1.74 -9.63 6.33
CA CYS A 22 0.75 -8.55 6.27
C CYS A 22 0.75 -7.76 7.58
N GLU A 23 0.67 -8.42 8.74
CA GLU A 23 0.70 -7.73 10.04
C GLU A 23 2.05 -7.01 10.27
N ARG A 24 3.18 -7.65 9.94
CA ARG A 24 4.49 -6.99 10.04
C ARG A 24 4.56 -5.69 9.23
N LEU A 25 4.09 -5.72 7.98
CA LEU A 25 4.08 -4.53 7.12
C LEU A 25 3.04 -3.48 7.55
N LEU A 26 2.01 -3.86 8.30
CA LEU A 26 1.05 -2.93 8.90
C LEU A 26 1.66 -2.19 10.09
N GLU A 27 2.43 -2.90 10.91
CA GLU A 27 2.99 -2.41 12.17
C GLU A 27 4.34 -1.69 12.00
N THR A 28 5.10 -1.99 10.95
CA THR A 28 6.44 -1.42 10.76
C THR A 28 6.41 0.10 10.58
N GLU A 29 7.19 0.87 11.32
CA GLU A 29 7.39 2.31 11.06
C GLU A 29 8.59 2.56 10.13
N ASP A 30 9.25 1.51 9.68
CA ASP A 30 10.42 1.58 8.81
C ASP A 30 10.01 1.83 7.35
N HIS A 31 10.16 3.07 6.90
CA HIS A 31 9.89 3.45 5.51
C HIS A 31 10.86 2.79 4.52
N ASP A 32 12.08 2.43 4.93
CA ASP A 32 13.03 1.75 4.06
C ASP A 32 12.63 0.29 3.84
N GLU A 33 12.05 -0.37 4.84
CA GLU A 33 11.42 -1.69 4.68
C GLU A 33 10.26 -1.62 3.68
N LEU A 34 9.36 -0.63 3.83
CA LEU A 34 8.25 -0.44 2.89
C LEU A 34 8.75 -0.13 1.47
N ALA A 35 9.80 0.68 1.32
CA ALA A 35 10.37 1.02 0.01
C ALA A 35 11.00 -0.21 -0.66
N GLN A 36 11.64 -1.10 0.11
CA GLN A 36 12.13 -2.37 -0.41
C GLN A 36 11.01 -3.24 -0.96
N VAL A 37 9.84 -3.29 -0.32
CA VAL A 37 8.67 -4.03 -0.83
C VAL A 37 8.23 -3.54 -2.22
N LEU A 38 8.30 -2.25 -2.51
CA LEU A 38 7.94 -1.72 -3.82
C LEU A 38 8.82 -2.26 -4.95
N THR A 39 10.12 -2.38 -4.67
CA THR A 39 11.15 -2.76 -5.66
C THR A 39 11.43 -4.26 -5.72
N ALA A 40 11.13 -5.00 -4.64
CA ALA A 40 11.47 -6.42 -4.56
C ALA A 40 10.69 -7.26 -5.60
N PRO A 41 11.38 -8.18 -6.30
CA PRO A 41 10.75 -9.06 -7.27
C PRO A 41 9.80 -10.04 -6.57
N GLY A 42 8.74 -10.46 -7.26
CA GLY A 42 7.81 -11.47 -6.76
C GLY A 42 6.88 -11.02 -5.62
N GLN A 43 6.93 -9.75 -5.20
CA GLN A 43 6.01 -9.26 -4.19
C GLN A 43 4.56 -9.31 -4.69
N PRO A 44 3.62 -9.81 -3.87
CA PRO A 44 2.22 -9.87 -4.23
C PRO A 44 1.63 -8.46 -4.30
N LEU A 45 0.55 -8.32 -5.07
CA LEU A 45 -0.10 -7.02 -5.28
C LEU A 45 -0.50 -6.34 -3.96
N TRP A 46 -1.07 -7.11 -3.02
CA TRP A 46 -1.48 -6.58 -1.70
C TRP A 46 -0.30 -5.94 -0.94
N ALA A 47 0.91 -6.50 -1.04
CA ALA A 47 2.08 -5.99 -0.32
C ALA A 47 2.57 -4.67 -0.93
N ARG A 48 2.61 -4.59 -2.27
CA ARG A 48 2.96 -3.33 -2.96
C ARG A 48 1.93 -2.24 -2.70
N GLU A 49 0.66 -2.61 -2.67
CA GLU A 49 -0.42 -1.68 -2.36
C GLU A 49 -0.31 -1.12 -0.95
N LEU A 50 -0.09 -1.98 0.05
CA LEU A 50 0.11 -1.55 1.43
C LEU A 50 1.30 -0.59 1.56
N ALA A 51 2.44 -0.98 1.01
CA ALA A 51 3.67 -0.19 1.06
C ALA A 51 3.49 1.17 0.38
N ALA A 52 2.91 1.19 -0.83
CA ALA A 52 2.70 2.43 -1.57
C ALA A 52 1.72 3.36 -0.85
N PHE A 53 0.64 2.83 -0.29
CA PHE A 53 -0.34 3.62 0.45
C PHE A 53 0.27 4.26 1.71
N ARG A 54 1.02 3.48 2.49
CA ARG A 54 1.64 3.95 3.75
C ARG A 54 2.73 4.98 3.48
N LEU A 55 3.64 4.70 2.55
CA LEU A 55 4.69 5.64 2.13
C LEU A 55 4.09 6.93 1.57
N GLY A 56 3.09 6.84 0.69
CA GLY A 56 2.45 8.02 0.12
C GLY A 56 1.70 8.84 1.16
N SER A 57 1.00 8.19 2.10
CA SER A 57 0.34 8.89 3.22
C SER A 57 1.32 9.58 4.16
N ALA A 58 2.58 9.14 4.19
CA ALA A 58 3.66 9.76 4.94
C ALA A 58 4.46 10.82 4.14
N GLY A 59 4.08 11.10 2.89
CA GLY A 59 4.79 12.06 2.03
C GLY A 59 6.08 11.51 1.38
N ASP A 60 6.30 10.19 1.42
CA ASP A 60 7.49 9.58 0.85
C ASP A 60 7.34 9.37 -0.67
N ARG A 61 8.06 10.20 -1.44
CA ARG A 61 8.03 10.24 -2.91
C ARG A 61 8.40 8.93 -3.59
N ARG A 62 9.05 7.99 -2.91
CA ARG A 62 9.34 6.65 -3.44
C ARG A 62 8.06 5.88 -3.80
N ALA A 63 6.91 6.27 -3.24
CA ALA A 63 5.62 5.67 -3.56
C ALA A 63 5.03 6.09 -4.91
N PHE A 64 5.47 7.20 -5.49
CA PHE A 64 4.77 7.87 -6.61
C PHE A 64 4.45 6.94 -7.78
N GLU A 65 5.47 6.26 -8.32
CA GLU A 65 5.30 5.39 -9.49
C GLU A 65 4.36 4.21 -9.20
N SER A 66 4.46 3.63 -8.00
CA SER A 66 3.59 2.53 -7.58
C SER A 66 2.15 2.99 -7.44
N LEU A 67 1.91 4.17 -6.87
CA LEU A 67 0.56 4.73 -6.73
C LEU A 67 -0.07 5.06 -8.10
N VAL A 68 0.71 5.62 -9.03
CA VAL A 68 0.25 5.88 -10.40
C VAL A 68 -0.09 4.56 -11.12
N LEU A 69 0.70 3.50 -10.91
CA LEU A 69 0.40 2.18 -11.45
C LEU A 69 -0.89 1.60 -10.85
N LEU A 70 -1.10 1.77 -9.54
CA LEU A 70 -2.32 1.31 -8.86
C LEU A 70 -3.59 2.00 -9.37
N LEU A 71 -3.52 3.30 -9.69
CA LEU A 71 -4.63 4.01 -10.34
C LEU A 71 -5.07 3.37 -11.66
N ASN A 72 -4.14 2.72 -12.37
CA ASN A 72 -4.42 2.10 -13.66
C ASN A 72 -5.02 0.68 -13.56
N HIS A 73 -5.11 0.09 -12.36
CA HIS A 73 -5.59 -1.29 -12.20
C HIS A 73 -7.09 -1.51 -12.46
N ARG A 74 -7.87 -0.44 -12.67
CA ARG A 74 -9.34 -0.49 -12.88
C ARG A 74 -10.11 -1.23 -11.78
N ASP A 75 -9.54 -1.29 -10.59
CA ASP A 75 -10.15 -1.84 -9.39
C ASP A 75 -10.55 -0.67 -8.49
N PRO A 76 -11.85 -0.33 -8.38
CA PRO A 76 -12.31 0.86 -7.68
C PRO A 76 -11.72 1.07 -6.28
N PRO A 77 -11.63 0.05 -5.39
CA PRO A 77 -11.03 0.26 -4.06
C PRO A 77 -9.53 0.58 -4.13
N ARG A 78 -8.75 -0.08 -5.00
CA ARG A 78 -7.32 0.25 -5.24
C ARG A 78 -7.15 1.66 -5.77
N CYS A 79 -7.95 2.05 -6.76
CA CYS A 79 -7.88 3.37 -7.35
C CYS A 79 -8.16 4.46 -6.30
N ALA A 80 -9.18 4.26 -5.45
CA ALA A 80 -9.49 5.19 -4.37
C ALA A 80 -8.33 5.31 -3.38
N ALA A 81 -7.80 4.18 -2.89
CA ALA A 81 -6.66 4.19 -1.98
C ALA A 81 -5.43 4.89 -2.58
N ALA A 82 -5.12 4.62 -3.84
CA ALA A 82 -4.00 5.23 -4.54
C ALA A 82 -4.18 6.75 -4.73
N ALA A 83 -5.37 7.19 -5.15
CA ALA A 83 -5.70 8.61 -5.28
C ALA A 83 -5.56 9.34 -3.95
N THR A 84 -6.04 8.72 -2.88
CA THR A 84 -5.98 9.24 -1.51
C THR A 84 -4.55 9.41 -1.02
N ALA A 85 -3.67 8.42 -1.25
CA ALA A 85 -2.27 8.53 -0.88
C ALA A 85 -1.52 9.56 -1.74
N LEU A 86 -1.82 9.64 -3.05
CA LEU A 86 -1.24 10.66 -3.94
C LEU A 86 -1.62 12.08 -3.53
N ALA A 87 -2.82 12.30 -3.01
CA ALA A 87 -3.25 13.61 -2.52
C ALA A 87 -2.46 14.09 -1.27
N ARG A 88 -1.68 13.21 -0.64
CA ARG A 88 -0.89 13.48 0.57
C ARG A 88 0.63 13.44 0.33
N LEU A 89 1.04 13.13 -0.90
CA LEU A 89 2.44 13.03 -1.33
C LEU A 89 3.09 14.41 -1.55
#